data_AF-A0A7S0G007-F1
#
_entry.id   AF-A0A7S0G007-F1
#
_cell.length_a   1.000
_cell.length_b   1.000
_cell.length_c   1.000
_cell.angle_alpha   90.00
_cell.angle_beta   90.00
_cell.angle_gamma   90.00
#
_symmetry.space_group_name_H-M   'P 1'
#
loop_
_entity.id
_entity.type
_entity.pdbx_description
1 polymer ?
#
loop_
_entity_poly.entity_id
_entity_poly.type
_entity_poly.pdbx_seq_one_letter_code
_entity_poly.pdbx_strand_id
1 'polypeptide(L)'
;LAGDSDTEVVFTYDVEFKESDQLWVTRWDTLQKAYPGRQKSQWIALVNSSLLCLFLSTLIMLILLRTLRKDLVNSDLVGSDLDETGWKSLRRDVFRPPRQHVLLSVLSGTGVQLVVIVAITLQIALLGFLTPEYRGRLALAAVTLWILTSALGGYTSARVHGYMDGARMRDVALGTAFIV
;
A
#
# COMPACT_ATOMS: atom_id res chain seq x y z
N LEU A 1 -36.33 40.11 15.10
CA LEU A 1 -35.76 41.17 14.25
C LEU A 1 -34.28 40.83 14.10
N ALA A 2 -33.92 39.91 13.20
CA ALA A 2 -33.65 40.16 11.77
C ALA A 2 -32.32 40.90 11.59
N GLY A 3 -31.31 40.20 11.05
CA GLY A 3 -30.05 40.81 10.61
C GLY A 3 -28.83 39.92 10.79
N ASP A 4 -28.80 38.75 10.12
CA ASP A 4 -27.55 38.07 9.76
C ASP A 4 -26.88 38.91 8.66
N SER A 5 -26.28 40.03 9.04
CA SER A 5 -25.49 40.85 8.12
C SER A 5 -24.09 40.27 8.08
N ASP A 6 -23.79 39.58 6.98
CA ASP A 6 -22.47 39.14 6.53
C ASP A 6 -21.46 40.27 6.81
N THR A 7 -20.74 40.16 7.93
CA THR A 7 -19.84 41.22 8.37
C THR A 7 -18.60 41.10 7.52
N GLU A 8 -18.51 41.94 6.50
CA GLU A 8 -17.40 41.98 5.55
C GLU A 8 -16.13 42.41 6.30
N VAL A 9 -15.39 41.45 6.86
CA VAL A 9 -14.11 41.71 7.52
C VAL A 9 -13.08 41.97 6.43
N VAL A 10 -12.80 43.25 6.16
CA VAL A 10 -11.76 43.67 5.23
C VAL A 10 -10.40 43.42 5.87
N PHE A 11 -9.77 42.30 5.53
CA PHE A 11 -8.40 42.01 5.92
C PHE A 11 -7.44 42.87 5.09
N THR A 12 -6.78 43.83 5.74
CA THR A 12 -5.61 44.50 5.17
C THR A 12 -4.38 43.90 5.81
N TYR A 13 -3.46 43.38 5.00
CA TYR A 13 -2.18 42.87 5.46
C TYR A 13 -1.07 43.82 5.02
N ASP A 14 -0.11 44.05 5.91
CA ASP A 14 1.13 44.73 5.60
C ASP A 14 2.28 43.73 5.79
N VAL A 15 3.28 43.79 4.90
CA VAL A 15 4.42 42.86 4.90
C VAL A 15 5.72 43.63 5.02
N GLU A 16 6.29 43.61 6.22
CA GLU A 16 7.63 44.12 6.46
C GLU A 16 8.64 42.96 6.30
N PHE A 17 9.45 43.00 5.24
CA PHE A 17 10.50 42.01 5.03
C PHE A 17 11.72 42.34 5.89
N LYS A 18 12.04 41.48 6.85
CA LYS A 18 13.27 41.54 7.63
C LYS A 18 14.25 40.47 7.17
N GLU A 19 15.49 40.87 6.94
CA GLU A 19 16.57 39.94 6.64
C GLU A 19 16.82 39.05 7.87
N SER A 20 17.07 37.77 7.62
CA SER A 20 17.24 36.77 8.67
C SER A 20 18.50 35.96 8.38
N ASP A 21 19.36 35.86 9.40
CA ASP A 21 20.64 35.12 9.36
C ASP A 21 20.47 33.59 9.24
N GLN A 22 19.24 33.07 9.26
CA GLN A 22 18.99 31.64 9.13
C GLN A 22 18.98 31.22 7.66
N LEU A 23 19.82 30.22 7.35
CA LEU A 23 19.79 29.51 6.08
C LEU A 23 18.36 29.06 5.77
N TRP A 24 17.91 29.33 4.54
CA TRP A 24 16.56 28.97 4.07
C TRP A 24 16.19 27.51 4.33
N VAL A 25 17.18 26.61 4.24
CA VAL A 25 17.02 25.16 4.41
C VAL A 25 16.54 24.80 5.82
N THR A 26 17.02 25.49 6.86
CA THR A 26 16.73 25.18 8.27
C THR A 26 15.56 25.98 8.85
N ARG A 27 14.97 26.93 8.11
CA ARG A 27 13.86 27.77 8.60
C ARG A 27 12.63 26.97 9.05
N TRP A 28 12.38 25.83 8.40
CA TRP A 28 11.23 24.97 8.71
C TRP A 28 11.39 24.18 10.01
N ASP A 29 12.62 23.95 10.48
CA ASP A 29 12.86 23.24 11.74
C ASP A 29 12.32 24.01 12.94
N THR A 30 12.43 25.34 12.90
CA THR A 30 11.91 26.23 13.96
C THR A 30 10.38 26.15 14.02
N LEU A 31 9.71 26.14 12.87
CA LEU A 31 8.25 25.98 12.77
C LEU A 31 7.80 24.58 13.22
N GLN A 32 8.57 23.54 12.92
CA GLN A 32 8.24 22.17 13.35
C GLN A 32 8.46 21.97 14.85
N LYS A 33 9.53 22.54 15.43
CA LYS A 33 9.81 22.51 16.87
C LYS A 33 8.83 23.37 17.68
N ALA A 34 8.23 24.39 17.08
CA ALA A 34 7.25 25.26 17.72
C ALA A 34 5.90 24.56 18.06
N TYR A 35 5.66 23.33 17.57
CA TYR A 35 4.47 22.52 17.92
C TYR A 35 4.84 21.23 18.69
N PRO A 36 5.33 21.34 19.95
CA PRO A 36 5.84 20.18 20.72
C PRO A 36 4.78 19.15 21.16
N GLY A 37 3.52 19.24 20.69
CA GLY A 37 2.42 18.32 21.06
C GLY A 37 1.83 17.47 19.93
N ARG A 38 2.17 17.72 18.65
CA ARG A 38 1.49 17.06 17.51
C ARG A 38 1.78 15.55 17.42
N GLN A 39 3.01 15.14 17.74
CA GLN A 39 3.46 13.74 17.64
C GLN A 39 2.67 12.82 18.57
N LYS A 40 2.45 13.19 19.84
CA LYS A 40 1.72 12.31 20.80
C LYS A 40 0.25 12.10 20.45
N SER A 41 -0.40 13.06 19.79
CA SER A 41 -1.82 12.96 19.42
C SER A 41 -2.07 11.98 18.25
N GLN A 42 -1.13 11.88 17.30
CA GLN A 42 -1.32 11.06 16.10
C GLN A 42 -1.22 9.55 16.37
N TRP A 43 -0.41 9.12 17.34
CA TRP A 43 -0.28 7.69 17.69
C TRP A 43 -1.58 7.11 18.26
N ILE A 44 -2.39 7.89 18.98
CA ILE A 44 -3.69 7.43 19.50
C ILE A 44 -4.64 7.13 18.33
N ALA A 45 -4.69 7.98 17.31
CA ALA A 45 -5.49 7.74 16.11
C ALA A 45 -5.00 6.51 15.32
N LEU A 46 -3.69 6.31 15.23
CA LEU A 46 -3.10 5.13 14.59
C LEU A 46 -3.51 3.83 15.30
N VAL A 47 -3.36 3.77 16.62
CA VAL A 47 -3.76 2.61 17.43
C VAL A 47 -5.27 2.34 17.29
N ASN A 48 -6.10 3.38 17.35
CA ASN A 48 -7.55 3.25 17.21
C ASN A 48 -7.95 2.64 15.85
N SER A 49 -7.36 3.14 14.75
CA SER A 49 -7.63 2.59 13.41
C SER A 49 -7.12 1.15 13.24
N SER A 50 -5.97 0.81 13.85
CA SER A 50 -5.43 -0.54 13.84
C SER A 50 -6.33 -1.53 14.60
N LEU A 51 -6.84 -1.14 15.76
CA LEU A 51 -7.77 -1.96 16.55
C LEU A 51 -9.06 -2.24 15.79
N LEU A 52 -9.63 -1.21 15.15
CA LEU A 52 -10.83 -1.34 14.33
C LEU A 52 -10.58 -2.30 13.15
N CYS A 53 -9.46 -2.17 12.45
CA CYS A 53 -9.11 -3.04 11.33
C CYS A 53 -8.97 -4.52 11.76
N LEU A 54 -8.28 -4.79 12.87
CA LEU A 54 -8.12 -6.15 13.41
C LEU A 54 -9.46 -6.73 13.88
N PHE A 55 -10.29 -5.92 14.53
CA PHE A 55 -11.62 -6.34 14.95
C PHE A 55 -12.49 -6.71 13.75
N LEU A 56 -12.53 -5.89 12.70
CA LEU A 56 -13.25 -6.18 11.47
C LEU A 56 -12.70 -7.44 10.78
N SER A 57 -11.39 -7.58 10.67
CA SER A 57 -10.75 -8.78 10.09
C SER A 57 -11.14 -10.04 10.85
N THR A 58 -11.16 -9.98 12.18
CA THR A 58 -11.57 -11.09 13.04
C THR A 58 -13.05 -11.43 12.86
N LEU A 59 -13.93 -10.42 12.80
CA LEU A 59 -15.36 -10.63 12.53
C LEU A 59 -15.60 -11.30 11.18
N ILE A 60 -14.94 -10.83 10.12
CA ILE A 60 -15.03 -11.42 8.78
C ILE A 60 -14.54 -12.86 8.82
N MET A 61 -13.41 -13.13 9.49
CA MET A 61 -12.88 -14.49 9.64
C MET A 61 -13.84 -15.41 10.39
N LEU A 62 -14.47 -14.93 11.47
CA LEU A 62 -15.46 -15.70 12.22
C LEU A 62 -16.71 -16.02 11.37
N ILE A 63 -17.19 -15.06 10.59
CA ILE A 63 -18.31 -15.26 9.66
C ILE A 63 -17.93 -16.28 8.58
N LEU A 64 -16.75 -16.15 7.97
CA LEU A 64 -16.23 -17.10 6.98
C LEU A 64 -16.10 -18.50 7.56
N LEU A 65 -15.50 -18.66 8.74
CA LEU A 65 -15.35 -19.95 9.40
C LEU A 65 -16.70 -20.56 9.77
N ARG A 66 -17.66 -19.75 10.24
CA ARG A 66 -19.01 -20.20 10.57
C ARG A 66 -19.74 -20.70 9.32
N THR A 67 -19.66 -19.96 8.23
CA THR A 67 -20.25 -20.35 6.94
C THR A 67 -19.59 -21.62 6.41
N LEU A 68 -18.26 -21.68 6.42
CA LEU A 68 -17.51 -22.85 5.94
C LEU A 68 -17.78 -24.10 6.76
N ARG A 69 -17.83 -24.02 8.10
CA ARG A 69 -18.21 -25.16 8.96
C ARG A 69 -19.63 -25.64 8.68
N LYS A 70 -20.58 -24.71 8.52
CA LYS A 70 -21.97 -25.05 8.20
C LYS A 70 -22.08 -25.72 6.83
N ASP A 71 -21.34 -25.22 5.86
CA ASP A 71 -21.32 -25.74 4.49
C ASP A 71 -20.70 -27.14 4.41
N LEU A 72 -19.62 -27.39 5.16
CA LEU A 72 -19.02 -28.73 5.29
C LEU A 72 -19.97 -29.74 5.92
N VAL A 73 -20.62 -29.41 7.04
CA VAL A 73 -21.59 -30.31 7.70
C VAL A 73 -22.79 -30.62 6.82
N ASN A 74 -23.28 -29.62 6.08
CA ASN A 74 -24.41 -29.81 5.16
C ASN A 74 -24.01 -30.69 3.95
N SER A 75 -22.75 -30.62 3.51
CA SER A 75 -22.21 -31.46 2.44
C SER A 75 -22.20 -32.95 2.81
N ASP A 76 -21.80 -33.28 4.04
CA ASP A 76 -21.74 -34.67 4.51
C ASP A 76 -23.13 -35.32 4.65
N LEU A 77 -24.18 -34.52 4.88
CA LEU A 77 -25.54 -35.00 5.13
C LEU A 77 -26.41 -35.19 3.87
N VAL A 78 -26.14 -34.44 2.78
CA VAL A 78 -27.04 -34.35 1.61
C VAL A 78 -26.71 -35.38 0.50
N GLY A 79 -25.57 -36.07 0.58
CA GLY A 79 -25.20 -37.09 -0.40
C GLY A 79 -24.68 -36.49 -1.71
N SER A 80 -23.65 -37.16 -2.26
CA SER A 80 -22.73 -36.70 -3.32
C SER A 80 -23.31 -36.17 -4.63
N ASP A 81 -24.60 -36.38 -4.90
CA ASP A 81 -25.13 -36.27 -6.27
C ASP A 81 -25.68 -34.87 -6.60
N LEU A 82 -25.89 -34.01 -5.59
CA LEU A 82 -26.22 -32.58 -5.77
C LEU A 82 -24.98 -31.67 -5.64
N ASP A 83 -23.81 -32.26 -5.35
CA ASP A 83 -22.62 -31.58 -4.83
C ASP A 83 -21.69 -31.03 -5.93
N GLU A 84 -21.98 -31.30 -7.21
CA GLU A 84 -21.28 -30.72 -8.37
C GLU A 84 -21.82 -29.32 -8.78
N THR A 85 -22.92 -28.87 -8.20
CA THR A 85 -23.59 -27.61 -8.56
C THR A 85 -23.28 -26.50 -7.56
N GLY A 86 -22.13 -25.82 -7.71
CA GLY A 86 -21.80 -24.64 -6.89
C GLY A 86 -20.33 -24.23 -6.87
N TRP A 87 -19.90 -23.59 -5.76
CA TRP A 87 -18.51 -23.14 -5.53
C TRP A 87 -17.47 -24.27 -5.59
N LYS A 88 -17.90 -25.53 -5.37
CA LYS A 88 -17.06 -26.73 -5.49
C LYS A 88 -16.64 -27.02 -6.94
N SER A 89 -17.51 -26.75 -7.93
CA SER A 89 -17.16 -26.83 -9.35
C SER A 89 -16.13 -25.76 -9.75
N LEU A 90 -16.28 -24.55 -9.19
CA LEU A 90 -15.33 -23.45 -9.34
C LEU A 90 -13.93 -23.75 -8.77
N ARG A 91 -13.81 -24.70 -7.82
CA ARG A 91 -12.50 -25.11 -7.26
C ARG A 91 -11.53 -25.57 -8.35
N ARG A 92 -12.03 -26.21 -9.41
CA ARG A 92 -11.21 -26.66 -10.55
C ARG A 92 -10.91 -25.52 -11.53
N ASP A 93 -11.78 -24.52 -11.60
CA ASP A 93 -11.64 -23.40 -12.52
C ASP A 93 -10.73 -22.29 -11.98
N VAL A 94 -10.58 -22.15 -10.66
CA VAL A 94 -9.63 -21.23 -10.01
C VAL A 94 -8.17 -21.51 -10.41
N PHE A 95 -7.84 -22.76 -10.74
CA PHE A 95 -6.48 -23.12 -11.14
C PHE A 95 -6.22 -23.02 -12.65
N ARG A 96 -7.22 -22.65 -13.45
CA ARG A 96 -7.00 -22.41 -14.87
C ARG A 96 -6.26 -21.08 -15.04
N PRO A 97 -5.19 -21.03 -15.86
CA PRO A 97 -4.45 -19.80 -16.08
C PRO A 97 -5.37 -18.75 -16.73
N PRO A 98 -5.40 -17.51 -16.21
CA PRO A 98 -6.25 -16.47 -16.75
C PRO A 98 -5.83 -16.08 -18.17
N ARG A 99 -6.77 -15.56 -18.97
CA ARG A 99 -6.54 -15.12 -20.36
C ARG A 99 -5.35 -14.15 -20.50
N GLN A 100 -5.09 -13.32 -19.49
CA GLN A 100 -3.99 -12.35 -19.44
C GLN A 100 -2.98 -12.65 -18.31
N HIS A 101 -2.53 -13.89 -18.20
CA HIS A 101 -1.54 -14.32 -17.20
C HIS A 101 -0.20 -13.57 -17.28
N VAL A 102 0.19 -13.03 -18.44
CA VAL A 102 1.40 -12.18 -18.61
C VAL A 102 1.28 -10.84 -17.86
N LEU A 103 0.14 -10.15 -17.98
CA LEU A 103 -0.05 -8.85 -17.31
C LEU A 103 -0.14 -9.03 -15.80
N LEU A 104 -0.80 -10.11 -15.36
CA LEU A 104 -0.88 -10.46 -13.95
C LEU A 104 0.50 -10.78 -13.36
N SER A 105 1.34 -11.55 -14.05
CA SER A 105 2.68 -11.86 -13.58
C SER A 105 3.56 -10.61 -13.49
N VAL A 106 3.45 -9.68 -14.45
CA VAL A 106 4.20 -8.42 -14.41
C VAL A 106 3.72 -7.53 -13.26
N LEU A 107 2.41 -7.32 -13.13
CA LEU A 107 1.83 -6.52 -12.06
C LEU A 107 2.16 -7.08 -10.67
N SER A 108 2.13 -8.40 -10.52
CA SER A 108 2.51 -9.08 -9.28
C SER A 108 3.99 -8.88 -8.94
N GLY A 109 4.88 -8.99 -9.93
CA GLY A 109 6.31 -8.72 -9.74
C GLY A 109 6.60 -7.27 -9.33
N THR A 110 5.98 -6.30 -9.99
CA THR A 110 6.07 -4.88 -9.64
C THR A 110 5.50 -4.61 -8.24
N GLY A 111 4.40 -5.28 -7.87
CA GLY A 111 3.83 -5.20 -6.53
C GLY A 111 4.80 -5.68 -5.44
N VAL A 112 5.46 -6.83 -5.66
CA VAL A 112 6.47 -7.33 -4.71
C VAL A 112 7.67 -6.38 -4.63
N GLN A 113 8.13 -5.83 -5.76
CA GLN A 113 9.19 -4.84 -5.79
C GLN A 113 8.83 -3.59 -4.96
N LEU A 114 7.61 -3.06 -5.12
CA LEU A 114 7.14 -1.91 -4.33
C LEU A 114 7.13 -2.20 -2.83
N VAL A 115 6.64 -3.38 -2.42
CA VAL A 115 6.64 -3.77 -1.00
C VAL A 115 8.06 -3.85 -0.44
N VAL A 116 9.01 -4.40 -1.20
CA VAL A 116 10.42 -4.46 -0.80
C VAL A 116 11.02 -3.06 -0.69
N ILE A 117 10.77 -2.17 -1.65
CA ILE A 117 11.23 -0.79 -1.61
C ILE A 117 10.70 -0.07 -0.37
N VAL A 118 9.39 -0.19 -0.10
CA VAL A 118 8.74 0.40 1.08
C VAL A 118 9.35 -0.13 2.38
N ALA A 119 9.58 -1.45 2.47
CA ALA A 119 10.20 -2.05 3.65
C ALA A 119 11.62 -1.54 3.89
N ILE A 120 12.45 -1.47 2.83
CA ILE A 120 13.83 -0.97 2.91
C ILE A 120 13.84 0.53 3.26
N THR A 121 13.00 1.35 2.60
CA THR A 121 12.90 2.78 2.93
C THR A 121 12.45 3.00 4.37
N LEU A 122 11.51 2.20 4.89
CA LEU A 122 11.07 2.29 6.27
C LEU A 122 12.23 1.97 7.24
N GLN A 123 13.03 0.93 6.97
CA GLN A 123 14.20 0.59 7.79
C GLN A 123 15.25 1.70 7.77
N ILE A 124 15.57 2.27 6.61
CA ILE A 124 16.53 3.37 6.49
C ILE A 124 16.00 4.64 7.17
N ALA A 125 14.68 4.88 7.12
CA ALA A 125 14.04 5.98 7.82
C ALA A 125 14.08 5.81 9.34
N LEU A 126 13.85 4.59 9.85
CA LEU A 126 13.96 4.28 11.28
C LEU A 126 15.38 4.45 11.82
N LEU A 127 16.40 4.16 11.00
CA LEU A 127 17.81 4.40 11.33
C LEU A 127 18.22 5.88 11.26
N GLY A 128 17.30 6.78 10.85
CA GLY A 128 17.53 8.23 10.83
C GLY A 128 18.31 8.75 9.61
N PHE A 129 18.66 7.88 8.65
CA PHE A 129 19.41 8.28 7.45
C PHE A 129 18.55 9.07 6.42
N LEU A 130 17.22 8.94 6.49
CA LEU A 130 16.25 9.67 5.67
C LEU A 130 15.50 10.69 6.53
N THR A 131 16.22 11.66 7.10
CA THR A 131 15.61 12.81 7.77
C THR A 131 15.04 13.77 6.70
N PRO A 132 13.81 14.31 6.86
CA PRO A 132 13.18 15.24 5.89
C PRO A 132 13.98 16.53 5.63
N GLU A 133 15.02 16.77 6.43
CA GLU A 133 15.90 17.94 6.43
C GLU A 133 16.65 18.13 5.10
N TYR A 134 16.92 17.06 4.35
CA TYR A 134 17.65 17.13 3.09
C TYR A 134 16.73 16.91 1.89
N ARG A 135 16.34 18.02 1.25
CA ARG A 135 15.52 18.01 0.02
C ARG A 135 16.19 17.17 -1.06
N GLY A 136 15.46 16.20 -1.61
CA GLY A 136 15.93 15.35 -2.73
C GLY A 136 16.59 14.02 -2.34
N ARG A 137 17.06 13.82 -1.09
CA ARG A 137 17.62 12.52 -0.65
C ARG A 137 16.57 11.39 -0.72
N LEU A 138 15.32 11.70 -0.40
CA LEU A 138 14.20 10.74 -0.53
C LEU A 138 13.98 10.32 -1.99
N ALA A 139 13.96 11.27 -2.91
CA ALA A 139 13.76 10.99 -4.34
C ALA A 139 14.94 10.18 -4.91
N LEU A 140 16.17 10.58 -4.58
CA LEU A 140 17.37 9.88 -5.02
C LEU A 140 17.48 8.48 -4.41
N ALA A 141 17.14 8.31 -3.13
CA ALA A 141 17.05 7.00 -2.49
C ALA A 141 15.96 6.11 -3.11
N ALA A 142 14.78 6.67 -3.42
CA ALA A 142 13.71 5.94 -4.07
C ALA A 142 14.12 5.44 -5.46
N VAL A 143 14.75 6.29 -6.29
CA VAL A 143 15.26 5.88 -7.62
C VAL A 143 16.38 4.85 -7.49
N THR A 144 17.30 5.03 -6.55
CA THR A 144 18.40 4.07 -6.34
C THR A 144 17.87 2.71 -5.91
N LEU A 145 16.92 2.68 -4.98
CA LEU A 145 16.27 1.45 -4.53
C LEU A 145 15.42 0.81 -5.62
N TRP A 146 14.77 1.62 -6.47
CA TRP A 146 14.04 1.12 -7.64
C TRP A 146 14.95 0.31 -8.56
N ILE A 147 16.11 0.88 -8.92
CA ILE A 147 17.10 0.22 -9.79
C ILE A 147 17.65 -1.04 -9.13
N LEU A 148 18.04 -0.97 -7.85
CA LEU A 148 18.62 -2.11 -7.12
C LEU A 148 17.65 -3.29 -6.95
N THR A 149 16.36 -3.02 -6.79
CA THR A 149 15.33 -4.05 -6.56
C THR A 149 14.66 -4.55 -7.84
N SER A 150 14.96 -3.95 -9.00
CA SER A 150 14.42 -4.34 -10.31
C SER A 150 14.59 -5.83 -10.64
N ALA A 151 15.75 -6.41 -10.29
CA ALA A 151 16.02 -7.83 -10.50
C ALA A 151 15.08 -8.75 -9.69
N LEU A 152 14.67 -8.33 -8.49
CA LEU A 152 13.70 -9.06 -7.66
C LEU A 152 12.30 -9.01 -8.26
N GLY A 153 11.90 -7.85 -8.80
CA GLY A 153 10.66 -7.70 -9.56
C GLY A 153 10.60 -8.59 -10.80
N GLY A 154 11.70 -8.67 -11.56
CA GLY A 154 11.83 -9.56 -12.71
C GLY A 154 11.79 -11.05 -12.33
N TYR A 155 12.51 -11.45 -11.27
CA TYR A 155 12.53 -12.83 -10.79
C TYR A 155 11.15 -13.30 -10.30
N THR A 156 10.46 -12.49 -9.50
CA THR A 156 9.12 -12.81 -8.98
C THR A 156 8.09 -12.89 -10.10
N SER A 157 8.17 -12.00 -11.09
CA SER A 157 7.32 -12.05 -12.28
C SER A 157 7.51 -13.34 -13.09
N ALA A 158 8.76 -13.72 -13.36
CA ALA A 158 9.08 -14.97 -14.06
C ALA A 158 8.61 -16.19 -13.28
N ARG A 159 8.71 -16.16 -11.94
CA ARG A 159 8.27 -17.27 -11.10
C ARG A 159 6.75 -17.42 -11.07
N VAL A 160 6.01 -16.33 -10.96
CA VAL A 160 4.54 -16.34 -11.03
C VAL A 160 4.06 -16.83 -12.39
N HIS A 161 4.74 -16.43 -13.48
CA HIS A 161 4.45 -16.93 -14.81
C HIS A 161 4.67 -18.44 -14.95
N GLY A 162 5.74 -18.97 -14.33
CA GLY A 162 6.04 -20.40 -14.31
C GLY A 162 4.99 -21.24 -13.57
N TYR A 163 4.34 -20.70 -12.52
CA TYR A 163 3.24 -21.40 -11.84
C TYR A 163 1.95 -21.47 -12.67
N MET A 164 1.81 -20.62 -13.69
CA MET A 164 0.64 -20.57 -14.58
C MET A 164 0.87 -21.33 -15.89
N ASP A 165 1.91 -22.17 -15.97
CA ASP A 165 2.29 -22.97 -17.14
C ASP A 165 2.50 -22.12 -18.41
N GLY A 166 2.95 -20.87 -18.22
CA GLY A 166 3.15 -19.91 -19.29
C GLY A 166 4.41 -20.22 -20.11
N ALA A 167 4.23 -20.59 -21.38
CA ALA A 167 5.34 -20.82 -22.32
C ALA A 167 5.99 -19.52 -22.85
N ARG A 168 5.38 -18.35 -22.60
CA ARG A 168 5.72 -17.06 -23.23
C ARG A 168 6.59 -16.17 -22.33
N MET A 169 7.73 -16.71 -21.89
CA MET A 169 8.71 -16.00 -21.03
C MET A 169 9.23 -14.69 -21.65
N ARG A 170 9.26 -14.61 -22.99
CA ARG A 170 9.69 -13.41 -23.73
C ARG A 170 8.77 -12.21 -23.48
N ASP A 171 7.47 -12.43 -23.43
CA ASP A 171 6.50 -11.34 -23.25
C ASP A 171 6.47 -10.84 -21.81
N VAL A 172 6.75 -11.71 -20.85
CA VAL A 172 6.94 -11.34 -19.44
C VAL A 172 8.21 -10.49 -19.29
N ALA A 173 9.32 -10.92 -19.88
CA ALA A 173 10.57 -10.16 -19.82
C ALA A 173 10.43 -8.76 -20.43
N LEU A 174 9.76 -8.64 -21.58
CA LEU A 174 9.46 -7.36 -22.22
C LEU A 174 8.48 -6.52 -21.39
N GLY A 175 7.44 -7.14 -20.84
CA GLY A 175 6.47 -6.47 -19.98
C GLY A 175 7.09 -5.93 -18.69
N THR A 176 7.95 -6.71 -18.03
CA THR A 176 8.70 -6.25 -16.85
C THR A 176 9.68 -5.13 -17.21
N ALA A 177 10.34 -5.19 -18.36
CA ALA A 177 11.30 -4.16 -18.79
C ALA A 177 10.65 -2.82 -19.19
N PHE A 178 9.36 -2.81 -19.53
CA PHE A 178 8.63 -1.58 -19.83
C PHE A 178 7.99 -0.95 -18.58
N ILE A 179 7.58 -1.77 -17.62
CA ILE A 179 6.91 -1.32 -16.39
C ILE A 179 7.92 -0.97 -15.28
N VAL A 180 9.07 -1.65 -15.24
CA VAL A 180 10.18 -1.38 -14.30
C VAL A 180 11.16 -0.41 -14.93
#